data_AF-A0A7X7QXQ3-F1
#
_entry.id   AF-A0A7X7QXQ3-F1
#
_cell.length_a   1.000
_cell.length_b   1.000
_cell.length_c   1.000
_cell.angle_alpha   90.00
_cell.angle_beta   90.00
_cell.angle_gamma   90.00
#
_symmetry.space_group_name_H-M   'P 1'
#
loop_
_entity.id
_entity.type
_entity.pdbx_description
1 polymer ?
#
loop_
_entity_poly.entity_id
_entity_poly.type
_entity_poly.pdbx_seq_one_letter_code
_entity_poly.pdbx_strand_id
1 'polypeptide(L)'
;MNSRTRVHAALKREPVDRVPVWMWYHPGTTKRLAAALEVPPRMVAACMGDDIRQAWVGNNHAMEGIVHESDGDTHTDDWGVEWVKEGPFNQIRRSPLQDADEKTILGYRHPYGRIDALLKNMEPLAANSDEYFIG
;
A
#
# COMPACT_ATOMS: atom_id res chain seq x y z
N MET A 1 13.33 -9.30 -20.99
CA MET A 1 12.56 -10.00 -19.93
C MET A 1 11.38 -9.11 -19.55
N ASN A 2 10.19 -9.64 -19.22
CA ASN A 2 9.11 -8.79 -18.67
C ASN A 2 9.30 -8.62 -17.15
N SER A 3 8.54 -7.71 -16.54
CA SER A 3 8.67 -7.38 -15.12
C SER A 3 8.39 -8.59 -14.22
N ARG A 4 7.34 -9.37 -14.51
CA ARG A 4 7.01 -10.60 -13.78
C ARG A 4 8.16 -11.61 -13.78
N THR A 5 8.67 -11.96 -14.97
CA THR A 5 9.78 -12.91 -15.14
C THR A 5 11.04 -12.39 -14.46
N ARG A 6 11.33 -11.09 -14.56
CA ARG A 6 12.49 -10.45 -13.93
C ARG A 6 12.48 -10.57 -12.42
N VAL A 7 11.35 -10.26 -11.79
CA VAL A 7 11.24 -10.36 -10.33
C VAL A 7 11.33 -11.82 -9.88
N HIS A 8 10.66 -12.75 -10.55
CA HIS A 8 10.77 -14.18 -10.22
C HIS A 8 12.21 -14.71 -10.35
N ALA A 9 12.92 -14.38 -11.44
CA ALA A 9 14.31 -14.78 -11.65
C ALA A 9 15.23 -14.18 -10.57
N ALA A 10 15.08 -12.88 -10.27
CA ALA A 10 15.86 -12.21 -9.23
C ALA A 10 15.65 -12.85 -7.84
N LEU A 11 14.40 -13.17 -7.46
CA LEU A 11 14.09 -13.85 -6.20
C LEU A 11 14.73 -15.24 -6.11
N LYS A 12 14.89 -15.92 -7.24
CA LYS A 12 15.59 -17.21 -7.36
C LYS A 12 17.11 -17.09 -7.48
N ARG A 13 17.66 -15.87 -7.50
CA ARG A 13 19.08 -15.59 -7.74
C ARG A 13 19.57 -16.05 -9.11
N GLU A 14 18.68 -16.03 -10.11
CA GLU A 14 18.98 -16.30 -11.51
C GLU A 14 19.43 -15.02 -12.23
N PRO A 15 20.17 -15.11 -13.34
CA PRO A 15 20.54 -13.95 -14.14
C PRO A 15 19.30 -13.16 -14.64
N VAL A 16 19.39 -11.84 -14.58
CA VAL A 16 18.35 -10.90 -15.05
C VAL A 16 18.94 -9.87 -16.00
N ASP A 17 18.10 -9.28 -16.85
CA ASP A 17 18.51 -8.23 -17.80
C ASP A 17 18.77 -6.87 -17.13
N ARG A 18 18.14 -6.61 -15.98
CA ARG A 18 18.46 -5.53 -15.04
C ARG A 18 17.95 -5.88 -13.64
N VAL A 19 18.42 -5.17 -12.61
CA VAL A 19 17.89 -5.30 -11.25
C VAL A 19 16.41 -4.86 -11.25
N PRO A 20 15.47 -5.69 -10.73
CA PRO A 20 14.09 -5.27 -10.58
C PRO A 20 13.96 -4.17 -9.52
N VAL A 21 13.06 -3.22 -9.76
CA VAL A 21 12.82 -2.05 -8.92
C VAL A 21 11.37 -2.04 -8.46
N TRP A 22 11.16 -1.63 -7.22
CA TRP A 22 9.88 -1.17 -6.72
C TRP A 22 10.10 0.09 -5.90
N MET A 23 9.31 1.11 -6.19
CA MET A 23 9.32 2.37 -5.48
C MET A 23 7.89 2.79 -5.14
N TRP A 24 7.64 3.02 -3.86
CA TRP A 24 6.45 3.73 -3.44
C TRP A 24 6.73 5.23 -3.41
N TYR A 25 5.84 6.00 -4.03
CA TYR A 25 5.96 7.46 -4.12
C TYR A 25 4.93 8.13 -3.20
N HIS A 26 5.41 9.06 -2.39
CA HIS A 26 4.55 9.97 -1.63
C HIS A 26 3.51 10.66 -2.55
N PRO A 27 2.23 10.83 -2.14
CA PRO A 27 1.17 11.40 -2.98
C PRO A 27 1.53 12.75 -3.61
N GLY A 28 2.18 13.63 -2.83
CA GLY A 28 2.69 14.90 -3.32
C GLY A 28 3.79 14.75 -4.38
N THR A 29 4.66 13.76 -4.25
CA THR A 29 5.70 13.43 -5.24
C THR A 29 5.06 12.86 -6.50
N THR A 30 4.10 11.94 -6.37
CA THR A 30 3.34 11.38 -7.48
C THR A 30 2.66 12.49 -8.29
N LYS A 31 1.98 13.46 -7.63
CA LYS A 31 1.35 14.60 -8.32
C LYS A 31 2.36 15.43 -9.11
N ARG A 32 3.52 15.73 -8.52
CA ARG A 32 4.57 16.53 -9.17
C ARG A 32 5.21 15.81 -10.36
N LEU A 33 5.54 14.53 -10.20
CA LEU A 33 6.10 13.71 -11.27
C LEU A 33 5.10 13.49 -12.40
N ALA A 34 3.83 13.23 -12.07
CA ALA A 34 2.76 13.08 -13.06
C ALA A 34 2.61 14.34 -13.93
N ALA A 35 2.63 15.52 -13.31
CA ALA A 35 2.59 16.79 -14.02
C ALA A 35 3.83 16.99 -14.90
N ALA A 36 5.03 16.71 -14.38
CA ALA A 36 6.28 16.87 -15.13
C ALA A 36 6.41 15.89 -16.31
N LEU A 37 5.82 14.70 -16.21
CA LEU A 37 5.82 13.67 -17.24
C LEU A 37 4.61 13.73 -18.17
N GLU A 38 3.65 14.62 -17.91
CA GLU A 38 2.38 14.75 -18.64
C GLU A 38 1.58 13.43 -18.70
N VAL A 39 1.59 12.65 -17.62
CA VAL A 39 0.84 11.39 -17.49
C VAL A 39 -0.12 11.41 -16.30
N PRO A 40 -1.17 10.57 -16.29
CA PRO A 40 -1.99 10.39 -15.10
C PRO A 40 -1.16 9.91 -13.89
N PRO A 41 -1.46 10.33 -12.64
CA PRO A 41 -0.73 9.91 -11.44
C PRO A 41 -0.52 8.39 -11.30
N ARG A 42 -1.54 7.60 -11.69
CA ARG A 42 -1.47 6.12 -11.69
C ARG A 42 -0.38 5.53 -12.60
N MET A 43 0.14 6.30 -13.56
CA MET A 43 1.16 5.87 -14.51
C MET A 43 2.58 6.16 -14.03
N VAL A 44 2.78 7.00 -13.00
CA VAL A 44 4.11 7.44 -12.55
C VAL A 44 5.01 6.25 -12.25
N ALA A 45 4.55 5.30 -11.42
CA ALA A 45 5.28 4.07 -11.11
C ALA A 45 5.72 3.31 -12.38
N ALA A 46 4.82 3.19 -13.36
CA ALA A 46 5.12 2.54 -14.64
C ALA A 46 6.21 3.28 -15.42
N CYS A 47 6.07 4.61 -15.56
CA CYS A 47 7.01 5.46 -16.28
C CYS A 47 8.39 5.48 -15.63
N MET A 48 8.45 5.33 -14.30
CA MET A 48 9.70 5.28 -13.54
C MET A 48 10.33 3.87 -13.49
N GLY A 49 9.72 2.88 -14.14
CA GLY A 49 10.32 1.56 -14.35
C GLY A 49 10.04 0.52 -13.27
N ASP A 50 9.00 0.72 -12.44
CA ASP A 50 8.61 -0.26 -11.42
C ASP A 50 8.19 -1.60 -12.04
N ASP A 51 8.81 -2.67 -11.55
CA ASP A 51 8.55 -4.04 -11.98
C ASP A 51 7.41 -4.71 -11.19
N ILE A 52 7.02 -4.10 -10.07
CA ILE A 52 6.09 -4.65 -9.11
C ILE A 52 4.84 -3.77 -9.03
N ARG A 53 3.66 -4.40 -9.07
CA ARG A 53 2.37 -3.77 -8.76
C ARG A 53 1.89 -4.26 -7.40
N GLN A 54 1.46 -3.33 -6.56
CA GLN A 54 0.98 -3.62 -5.22
C GLN A 54 -0.27 -2.81 -4.90
N ALA A 55 -1.08 -3.38 -4.02
CA ALA A 55 -2.22 -2.71 -3.41
C ALA A 55 -2.01 -2.66 -1.90
N TRP A 56 -2.60 -1.66 -1.27
CA TRP A 56 -2.52 -1.54 0.17
C TRP A 56 -3.46 -2.53 0.84
N VAL A 57 -2.87 -3.43 1.64
CA VAL A 57 -3.57 -4.39 2.49
C VAL A 57 -3.08 -4.16 3.93
N GLY A 58 -4.00 -4.03 4.89
CA GLY A 58 -3.66 -3.74 6.29
C GLY A 58 -3.35 -2.27 6.58
N ASN A 59 -2.28 -1.98 7.35
CA ASN A 59 -1.99 -0.64 7.88
C ASN A 59 -1.89 0.45 6.80
N ASN A 60 -1.24 0.15 5.67
CA ASN A 60 -1.12 1.10 4.58
C ASN A 60 -2.47 1.38 3.90
N HIS A 61 -3.45 0.46 4.01
CA HIS A 61 -4.80 0.72 3.51
C HIS A 61 -5.49 1.78 4.34
N ALA A 62 -5.38 1.72 5.67
CA ALA A 62 -5.91 2.77 6.55
C ALA A 62 -5.16 4.11 6.37
N MET A 63 -3.84 4.05 6.18
CA MET A 63 -2.99 5.25 5.99
C MET A 63 -3.22 5.99 4.66
N GLU A 64 -3.32 5.27 3.54
CA GLU A 64 -3.37 5.87 2.19
C GLU A 64 -4.48 5.30 1.30
N GLY A 65 -4.87 4.04 1.51
CA GLY A 65 -5.94 3.41 0.73
C GLY A 65 -7.34 3.97 0.99
N ILE A 66 -7.58 4.52 2.19
CA ILE A 66 -8.78 5.26 2.55
C ILE A 66 -8.52 6.76 2.35
N VAL A 67 -9.27 7.37 1.44
CA VAL A 67 -9.10 8.78 1.09
C VAL A 67 -10.18 9.61 1.79
N HIS A 68 -9.75 10.56 2.60
CA HIS A 68 -10.60 11.60 3.18
C HIS A 68 -10.55 12.88 2.36
N GLU A 69 -11.60 13.69 2.45
CA GLU A 69 -11.70 14.95 1.71
C GLU A 69 -10.94 16.09 2.39
N SER A 70 -10.99 16.15 3.72
CA SER A 70 -10.49 17.28 4.51
C SER A 70 -9.55 16.83 5.63
N ASP A 71 -8.57 17.68 5.95
CA ASP A 71 -7.77 17.51 7.16
C ASP A 71 -8.66 17.56 8.41
N GLY A 72 -8.42 16.64 9.35
CA GLY A 72 -9.25 16.43 10.53
C GLY A 72 -10.32 15.36 10.38
N ASP A 73 -10.66 14.92 9.16
CA ASP A 73 -11.55 13.77 8.95
C ASP A 73 -10.96 12.52 9.58
N THR A 74 -11.81 11.68 10.19
CA THR A 74 -11.35 10.50 10.93
C THR A 74 -12.01 9.21 10.46
N HIS A 75 -11.35 8.10 10.74
CA HIS A 75 -11.95 6.77 10.69
C HIS A 75 -11.29 5.85 11.71
N THR A 76 -11.93 4.72 12.01
CA THR A 76 -11.36 3.65 12.81
C THR A 76 -11.21 2.42 11.92
N ASP A 77 -10.03 1.80 11.92
CA ASP A 77 -9.79 0.59 11.15
C ASP A 77 -10.27 -0.67 11.89
N ASP A 78 -10.17 -1.81 11.22
CA ASP A 78 -10.56 -3.11 11.77
C ASP A 78 -9.73 -3.54 13.00
N TRP A 79 -8.54 -2.95 13.20
CA TRP A 79 -7.70 -3.15 14.39
C TRP A 79 -8.08 -2.21 15.53
N GLY A 80 -9.06 -1.32 15.35
CA GLY A 80 -9.45 -0.34 16.35
C GLY A 80 -8.49 0.84 16.48
N VAL A 81 -7.61 1.05 15.50
CA VAL A 81 -6.76 2.24 15.43
C VAL A 81 -7.62 3.40 14.92
N GLU A 82 -7.61 4.51 15.65
CA GLU A 82 -8.21 5.76 15.18
C GLU A 82 -7.19 6.51 14.33
N TRP A 83 -7.62 6.87 13.13
CA TRP A 83 -6.85 7.58 12.13
C TRP A 83 -7.44 8.96 11.89
N VAL A 84 -6.59 9.94 11.64
CA VAL A 84 -6.98 11.31 11.28
C VAL A 84 -6.27 11.73 10.00
N LYS A 85 -7.00 12.39 9.11
CA LYS A 85 -6.44 12.97 7.90
C LYS A 85 -5.56 14.17 8.26
N GLU A 86 -4.27 14.09 7.97
CA GLU A 86 -3.31 15.18 8.19
C GLU A 86 -2.34 15.28 7.00
N GLY A 87 -2.52 16.29 6.17
CA GLY A 87 -1.65 16.60 5.05
C GLY A 87 -1.80 15.60 3.89
N PRO A 88 -0.78 14.81 3.52
CA PRO A 88 -0.87 13.88 2.38
C PRO A 88 -1.39 12.49 2.74
N PHE A 89 -1.38 12.08 4.01
CA PHE A 89 -1.80 10.75 4.47
C PHE A 89 -2.78 10.85 5.65
N ASN A 90 -3.25 9.69 6.11
CA ASN A 90 -3.89 9.55 7.41
C ASN A 90 -2.82 9.16 8.44
N GLN A 91 -2.86 9.79 9.61
CA GLN A 91 -1.95 9.54 10.72
C GLN A 91 -2.69 8.82 11.85
N ILE A 92 -1.95 8.04 12.64
CA ILE A 92 -2.51 7.40 13.83
C ILE A 92 -2.78 8.48 14.88
N ARG A 93 -4.04 8.64 15.24
CA ARG A 93 -4.49 9.51 16.32
C ARG A 93 -4.51 8.79 17.66
N ARG A 94 -4.95 7.52 17.67
CA ARG A 94 -5.03 6.69 18.87
C ARG A 94 -4.86 5.21 18.51
N SER A 95 -4.02 4.51 19.27
CA SER A 95 -3.89 3.05 19.16
C SER A 95 -4.86 2.33 20.12
N PRO A 96 -5.43 1.17 19.74
CA PRO A 96 -6.42 0.45 20.55
C PRO A 96 -5.89 -0.01 21.91
N LEU A 97 -4.58 -0.25 21.98
CA LEU A 97 -3.88 -0.69 23.19
C LEU A 97 -3.03 0.42 23.82
N GLN A 98 -3.24 1.67 23.40
CA GLN A 98 -2.60 2.80 24.04
C GLN A 98 -3.07 2.87 25.51
N ASP A 99 -2.10 2.88 26.42
CA ASP A 99 -2.32 2.90 27.88
C ASP A 99 -3.04 1.65 28.45
N ALA A 100 -3.12 0.57 27.68
CA ALA A 100 -3.76 -0.67 28.11
C ALA A 100 -2.96 -1.39 29.21
N ASP A 101 -3.67 -1.99 30.17
CA ASP A 101 -3.08 -2.89 31.15
C ASP A 101 -2.74 -4.26 30.53
N GLU A 102 -1.94 -5.04 31.26
CA GLU A 102 -1.52 -6.38 30.81
C GLU A 102 -2.70 -7.28 30.47
N LYS A 103 -3.76 -7.23 31.28
CA LYS A 103 -4.97 -8.03 31.07
C LYS A 103 -5.64 -7.68 29.74
N THR A 104 -5.74 -6.40 29.41
CA THR A 104 -6.32 -5.92 28.15
C THR A 104 -5.45 -6.31 26.97
N ILE A 105 -4.12 -6.17 27.08
CA ILE A 105 -3.18 -6.57 26.04
C ILE A 105 -3.32 -8.07 25.74
N LEU A 106 -3.30 -8.92 26.77
CA LEU A 106 -3.46 -10.38 26.62
C LEU A 106 -4.87 -10.77 26.12
N GLY A 107 -5.86 -9.94 26.41
CA GLY A 107 -7.25 -10.12 25.98
C GLY A 107 -7.52 -9.67 24.54
N TYR A 108 -6.63 -8.89 23.93
CA TYR A 108 -6.84 -8.32 22.61
C TYR A 108 -7.07 -9.41 21.56
N ARG A 109 -8.08 -9.20 20.70
CA ARG A 109 -8.44 -10.12 19.63
C ARG A 109 -8.09 -9.50 18.30
N HIS A 110 -7.08 -10.05 17.63
CA HIS A 110 -6.71 -9.62 16.29
C HIS A 110 -7.87 -9.88 15.30
N PRO A 111 -8.17 -8.93 14.41
CA PRO A 111 -9.30 -9.02 13.47
C PRO A 111 -8.99 -9.93 12.27
N TYR A 112 -8.51 -11.15 12.50
CA TYR A 112 -8.10 -12.06 11.42
C TYR A 112 -9.23 -12.40 10.43
N GLY A 113 -10.50 -12.31 10.85
CA GLY A 113 -11.65 -12.46 9.96
C GLY A 113 -11.77 -11.37 8.88
N ARG A 114 -10.92 -10.35 8.90
CA ARG A 114 -10.90 -9.24 7.93
C ARG A 114 -9.87 -9.42 6.81
N ILE A 115 -9.01 -10.44 6.90
CA ILE A 115 -7.94 -10.70 5.92
C ILE A 115 -8.50 -10.80 4.50
N ASP A 116 -9.53 -11.62 4.27
CA ASP A 116 -10.09 -11.82 2.93
C ASP A 116 -10.64 -10.53 2.34
N ALA A 117 -11.31 -9.71 3.15
CA ALA A 117 -11.84 -8.42 2.69
C ALA A 117 -10.72 -7.46 2.27
N LEU A 118 -9.60 -7.44 2.99
CA LEU A 118 -8.45 -6.61 2.65
C LEU A 118 -7.72 -7.12 1.39
N LEU A 119 -7.60 -8.44 1.23
CA LEU A 119 -6.98 -9.03 0.04
C LEU A 119 -7.75 -8.72 -1.24
N LYS A 120 -9.06 -8.42 -1.17
CA LYS A 120 -9.84 -7.96 -2.33
C LYS A 120 -9.28 -6.67 -2.96
N ASN A 121 -8.56 -5.85 -2.20
CA ASN A 121 -7.88 -4.68 -2.76
C ASN A 121 -6.85 -5.04 -3.84
N MET A 122 -6.39 -6.29 -3.88
CA MET A 122 -5.46 -6.79 -4.90
C MET A 122 -6.14 -7.21 -6.21
N GLU A 123 -7.47 -7.42 -6.20
CA GLU A 123 -8.21 -7.89 -7.39
C GLU A 123 -7.99 -7.01 -8.64
N PRO A 124 -7.99 -5.66 -8.57
CA PRO A 124 -7.73 -4.82 -9.74
C PRO A 124 -6.34 -5.02 -10.35
N LEU A 125 -5.37 -5.50 -9.57
CA LEU A 125 -4.01 -5.74 -10.04
C LEU A 125 -3.85 -7.09 -10.73
N ALA A 126 -4.72 -8.05 -10.41
CA ALA A 126 -4.67 -9.40 -10.96
C ALA A 126 -4.74 -9.40 -12.50
N ALA A 127 -5.45 -8.43 -13.09
CA ALA A 127 -5.56 -8.24 -14.54
C ALA A 127 -4.20 -8.01 -15.23
N ASN A 128 -3.18 -7.55 -14.50
CA ASN A 128 -1.85 -7.27 -15.04
C ASN A 128 -0.79 -8.31 -14.63
N SER A 129 -1.22 -9.43 -14.03
CA SER A 129 -0.32 -10.42 -13.43
C SER A 129 0.59 -11.11 -14.44
N ASP A 130 0.24 -11.17 -15.72
CA ASP A 130 1.09 -11.76 -16.76
C ASP A 130 2.28 -10.87 -17.15
N GLU A 131 2.14 -9.56 -16.99
CA GLU A 131 3.16 -8.58 -17.37
C GLU A 131 4.01 -8.14 -16.16
N TYR A 132 3.37 -7.97 -15.00
CA TYR A 132 4.00 -7.50 -13.77
C TYR A 132 4.00 -8.54 -12.68
N PHE A 133 4.98 -8.42 -11.78
CA PHE A 133 4.90 -9.12 -10.52
C PHE A 133 3.87 -8.44 -9.62
N ILE A 134 2.93 -9.20 -9.08
CA ILE A 134 1.98 -8.70 -8.07
C ILE A 134 2.55 -9.03 -6.70
N GLY A 135 2.89 -7.99 -5.95
CA GLY A 135 3.46 -8.12 -4.61
C GLY A 135 2.48 -7.91 -3.49
#